data_AF-A0A937SQE1-F1
#
_entry.id   AF-A0A937SQE1-F1
#
_cell.length_a   1.000
_cell.length_b   1.000
_cell.length_c   1.000
_cell.angle_alpha   90.00
_cell.angle_beta   90.00
_cell.angle_gamma   90.00
#
_symmetry.space_group_name_H-M   'P 1'
#
loop_
_entity.id
_entity.type
_entity.pdbx_description
1 polymer ?
#
loop_
_entity_poly.entity_id
_entity_poly.type
_entity_poly.pdbx_seq_one_letter_code
_entity_poly.pdbx_strand_id
1 'polypeptide(L)'
;MADTENKHLASQEKLLLDYMRRLEEQKDEHMAVHLHLSALKPYNRRDHHIRAAENSFENLIKSLHGQLFMTKNSDMFFFFKAAAQAQTETVVQKVRFLFGDDPLLENEDADENRFSTWYNIAHQFEELLHL
;
A
#
# COMPACT_ATOMS: atom_id res chain seq x y z
N MET A 1 11.14 13.60 19.38
CA MET A 1 10.54 13.63 18.03
C MET A 1 9.96 12.26 17.64
N ALA A 2 10.60 11.14 17.98
CA ALA A 2 10.08 9.78 17.73
C ALA A 2 8.70 9.46 18.32
N ASP A 3 8.35 9.99 19.50
CA ASP A 3 7.04 9.74 20.14
C ASP A 3 5.85 10.31 19.36
N THR A 4 6.05 11.40 18.61
CA THR A 4 4.97 12.03 17.84
C THR A 4 4.69 11.24 16.56
N GLU A 5 5.74 10.76 15.88
CA GLU A 5 5.61 9.91 14.68
C GLU A 5 4.99 8.56 15.02
N ASN A 6 5.38 7.93 16.13
CA ASN A 6 4.82 6.64 16.54
C ASN A 6 3.33 6.76 16.92
N LYS A 7 2.93 7.86 17.58
CA LYS A 7 1.51 8.16 17.83
C LYS A 7 0.72 8.39 16.53
N HIS A 8 1.33 9.05 15.55
CA HIS A 8 0.70 9.27 14.25
C HIS A 8 0.50 7.95 13.48
N LEU A 9 1.49 7.07 13.45
CA LEU A 9 1.36 5.76 12.80
C LEU A 9 0.34 4.84 13.51
N ALA A 10 0.33 4.83 14.85
CA ALA A 10 -0.72 4.15 15.61
C ALA A 10 -2.13 4.72 15.31
N SER A 11 -2.22 6.02 15.02
CA SER A 11 -3.48 6.62 14.56
C SER A 11 -3.84 6.23 13.12
N GLN A 12 -2.85 6.02 12.23
CA GLN A 12 -3.09 5.55 10.87
C GLN A 12 -3.58 4.10 10.85
N GLU A 13 -3.03 3.21 11.67
CA GLU A 13 -3.51 1.83 11.80
C GLU A 13 -4.96 1.77 12.31
N LYS A 14 -5.31 2.65 13.27
CA LYS A 14 -6.70 2.79 13.71
C LYS A 14 -7.60 3.31 12.60
N LEU A 15 -7.17 4.33 11.86
CA LEU A 15 -7.93 4.88 10.73
C LEU A 15 -8.10 3.86 9.60
N LEU A 16 -7.10 3.01 9.37
CA LEU A 16 -7.18 1.89 8.43
C LEU A 16 -8.27 0.91 8.84
N LEU A 17 -8.29 0.47 10.11
CA LEU A 17 -9.33 -0.44 10.61
C LEU A 17 -10.73 0.20 10.53
N ASP A 18 -10.86 1.46 10.92
CA ASP A 18 -12.12 2.19 10.83
C ASP A 18 -12.58 2.35 9.36
N TYR A 19 -11.64 2.52 8.43
CA TYR A 19 -11.91 2.57 6.98
C TYR A 19 -12.37 1.21 6.45
N MET A 20 -11.66 0.13 6.77
CA MET A 20 -12.02 -1.22 6.35
C MET A 20 -13.43 -1.60 6.81
N ARG A 21 -13.81 -1.25 8.04
CA ARG A 21 -15.18 -1.44 8.55
C ARG A 21 -16.26 -0.73 7.73
N ARG A 22 -15.96 0.43 7.16
CA ARG A 22 -16.90 1.15 6.26
C ARG A 22 -16.91 0.57 4.86
N LEU A 23 -15.75 0.08 4.42
CA LEU A 23 -15.59 -0.61 3.15
C LEU A 23 -16.42 -1.89 3.09
N GLU A 24 -16.75 -2.47 4.24
CA GLU A 24 -17.55 -3.68 4.34
C GLU A 24 -18.93 -3.59 3.66
N GLU A 25 -19.55 -2.41 3.63
CA GLU A 25 -20.84 -2.19 2.97
C GLU A 25 -20.72 -2.09 1.44
N GLN A 26 -19.51 -1.93 0.92
CA GLN A 26 -19.22 -1.61 -0.48
C GLN A 26 -18.02 -2.40 -1.02
N LYS A 27 -17.84 -3.64 -0.51
CA LYS A 27 -16.72 -4.55 -0.84
C LYS A 27 -16.62 -4.84 -2.34
N ASP A 28 -17.77 -4.97 -3.00
CA ASP A 28 -17.87 -5.40 -4.41
C ASP A 28 -17.33 -4.37 -5.40
N GLU A 29 -17.20 -3.11 -5.00
CA GLU A 29 -16.73 -2.02 -5.85
C GLU A 29 -15.25 -1.70 -5.65
N HIS A 30 -14.61 -2.32 -4.65
CA HIS A 30 -13.29 -1.93 -4.18
C HIS A 30 -12.27 -3.08 -4.29
N MET A 31 -11.04 -2.67 -4.55
CA MET A 31 -9.84 -3.48 -4.58
C MET A 31 -8.84 -2.88 -3.60
N ALA A 32 -7.87 -3.68 -3.16
CA ALA A 32 -6.73 -3.15 -2.43
C ALA A 32 -5.41 -3.72 -2.95
N VAL A 33 -4.35 -2.95 -2.75
CA VAL A 33 -2.97 -3.42 -2.90
C VAL A 33 -2.20 -3.11 -1.63
N HIS A 34 -1.45 -4.10 -1.16
CA HIS A 34 -0.50 -4.00 -0.06
C HIS A 34 0.90 -4.03 -0.65
N LEU A 35 1.68 -2.98 -0.43
CA LEU A 35 3.09 -2.90 -0.82
C LEU A 35 3.94 -3.26 0.39
N HIS A 36 4.74 -4.31 0.25
CA HIS A 36 5.60 -4.89 1.30
C HIS A 36 6.94 -4.15 1.40
N LEU A 37 6.91 -2.82 1.59
CA LEU A 37 8.15 -2.04 1.68
C LEU A 37 9.04 -2.51 2.84
N SER A 38 8.45 -3.05 3.90
CA SER A 38 9.15 -3.65 5.03
C SER A 38 10.07 -4.81 4.65
N ALA A 39 9.80 -5.49 3.52
CA ALA A 39 10.64 -6.55 2.97
C ALA A 39 11.92 -6.01 2.30
N LEU A 40 11.94 -4.72 1.94
CA LEU A 40 13.12 -4.06 1.37
C LEU A 40 14.21 -3.86 2.41
N LYS A 41 15.45 -3.75 1.93
CA LYS A 41 16.59 -3.44 2.77
C LYS A 41 16.40 -2.09 3.48
N PRO A 42 16.90 -1.93 4.73
CA PRO A 42 16.71 -0.71 5.50
C PRO A 42 17.18 0.59 4.80
N TYR A 43 18.20 0.52 3.94
CA TYR A 43 18.68 1.69 3.21
C TYR A 43 17.68 2.21 2.17
N ASN A 44 16.84 1.33 1.61
CA ASN A 44 15.76 1.68 0.70
C ASN A 44 14.52 2.20 1.45
N ARG A 45 14.43 2.03 2.77
CA ARG A 45 13.30 2.52 3.58
C ARG A 45 13.54 3.88 4.24
N ARG A 46 14.50 4.67 3.75
CA ARG A 46 14.74 6.03 4.27
C ARG A 46 13.57 6.96 3.91
N ASP A 47 13.33 7.97 4.74
CA ASP A 47 12.19 8.89 4.62
C ASP A 47 11.95 9.44 3.20
N HIS A 48 13.01 9.75 2.45
CA HIS A 48 12.87 10.28 1.10
C HIS A 48 12.33 9.26 0.09
N HIS A 49 12.70 7.98 0.23
CA HIS A 49 12.16 6.91 -0.61
C HIS A 49 10.70 6.63 -0.25
N ILE A 50 10.37 6.58 1.05
CA ILE A 50 8.99 6.37 1.52
C ILE A 50 8.09 7.50 1.02
N ARG A 51 8.52 8.76 1.17
CA ARG A 51 7.79 9.92 0.63
C ARG A 51 7.64 9.88 -0.89
N ALA A 52 8.65 9.42 -1.62
CA ALA A 52 8.55 9.29 -3.08
C ALA A 52 7.52 8.21 -3.49
N ALA A 53 7.46 7.11 -2.74
CA ALA A 53 6.44 6.08 -2.92
C ALA A 53 5.04 6.62 -2.63
N GLU A 54 4.84 7.32 -1.50
CA GLU A 54 3.56 7.97 -1.16
C GLU A 54 3.11 8.96 -2.25
N ASN A 55 4.02 9.84 -2.68
CA ASN A 55 3.74 10.86 -3.70
C ASN A 55 3.32 10.25 -5.04
N SER A 56 3.73 9.01 -5.33
CA SER A 56 3.32 8.32 -6.55
C SER A 56 1.81 8.04 -6.61
N PHE A 57 1.13 7.95 -5.45
CA PHE A 57 -0.31 7.77 -5.34
C PHE A 57 -1.11 9.08 -5.27
N GLU A 58 -0.45 10.24 -5.12
CA GLU A 58 -1.11 11.52 -4.84
C GLU A 58 -2.19 11.86 -5.89
N ASN A 59 -1.93 11.59 -7.17
CA ASN A 59 -2.90 11.82 -8.24
C ASN A 59 -4.15 10.95 -8.11
N LEU A 60 -4.00 9.67 -7.75
CA LEU A 60 -5.14 8.78 -7.55
C LEU A 60 -5.98 9.20 -6.34
N ILE A 61 -5.32 9.64 -5.28
CA ILE A 61 -6.00 10.16 -4.07
C ILE A 61 -6.77 11.44 -4.41
N LYS A 62 -6.14 12.40 -5.11
CA LYS A 62 -6.77 13.68 -5.51
C LYS A 62 -7.96 13.48 -6.45
N SER A 63 -7.91 12.48 -7.32
CA SER A 63 -9.01 12.10 -8.20
C SER A 63 -10.09 11.27 -7.52
N LEU A 64 -10.03 11.10 -6.19
CA LEU A 64 -10.98 10.31 -5.39
C LEU A 64 -11.10 8.85 -5.86
N HIS A 65 -10.02 8.30 -6.42
CA HIS A 65 -9.98 6.92 -6.86
C HIS A 65 -9.63 5.94 -5.74
N GLY A 66 -9.14 6.44 -4.60
CA GLY A 66 -8.77 5.59 -3.47
C GLY A 66 -8.20 6.34 -2.28
N GLN A 67 -7.79 5.56 -1.28
CA GLN A 67 -7.18 6.03 -0.05
C GLN A 67 -5.93 5.21 0.30
N LEU A 68 -4.86 5.91 0.68
CA LEU A 68 -3.58 5.33 1.07
C LEU A 68 -3.43 5.37 2.60
N PHE A 69 -2.97 4.28 3.18
CA PHE A 69 -2.62 4.15 4.59
C PHE A 69 -1.22 3.57 4.71
N MET A 70 -0.47 4.02 5.73
CA MET A 70 0.80 3.42 6.10
C MET A 70 0.74 2.78 7.47
N THR A 71 1.44 1.66 7.59
CA THR A 71 1.63 0.94 8.86
C THR A 71 2.96 1.33 9.51
N LYS A 72 3.17 0.91 10.76
CA LYS A 72 4.44 1.19 11.47
C LYS A 72 5.68 0.58 10.84
N ASN A 73 5.55 -0.52 10.10
CA ASN A 73 6.67 -1.18 9.41
C ASN A 73 7.00 -0.53 8.04
N SER A 74 6.34 0.59 7.71
CA SER A 74 6.43 1.32 6.44
C SER A 74 5.76 0.64 5.25
N ASP A 75 4.98 -0.42 5.46
CA ASP A 75 4.14 -0.95 4.39
C ASP A 75 3.01 0.03 4.05
N MET A 76 2.52 -0.08 2.82
CA MET A 76 1.48 0.78 2.30
C MET A 76 0.28 -0.05 1.87
N PHE A 77 -0.90 0.38 2.30
CA PHE A 77 -2.18 -0.15 1.82
C PHE A 77 -2.89 0.92 1.01
N PHE A 78 -3.16 0.61 -0.25
CA PHE A 78 -3.98 1.48 -1.11
C PHE A 78 -5.28 0.77 -1.44
N PHE A 79 -6.39 1.37 -1.01
CA PHE A 79 -7.75 0.91 -1.30
C PHE A 79 -8.32 1.78 -2.40
N PHE A 80 -8.90 1.18 -3.44
CA PHE A 80 -9.32 1.92 -4.62
C PHE A 80 -10.52 1.26 -5.28
N LYS A 81 -11.23 2.03 -6.11
CA LYS A 81 -12.34 1.49 -6.91
C LYS A 81 -11.81 0.56 -7.97
N ALA A 82 -12.49 -0.56 -8.25
CA ALA A 82 -12.08 -1.52 -9.27
C ALA A 82 -11.81 -0.89 -10.66
N ALA A 83 -12.54 0.18 -11.01
CA ALA A 83 -12.33 0.93 -12.25
C ALA A 83 -10.95 1.63 -12.37
N ALA A 84 -10.23 1.81 -11.25
CA ALA A 84 -8.90 2.41 -11.21
C ALA A 84 -7.76 1.37 -11.26
N GLN A 85 -8.06 0.08 -11.47
CA GLN A 85 -7.08 -1.02 -11.46
C GLN A 85 -5.84 -0.74 -12.33
N ALA A 86 -6.03 -0.41 -13.61
CA ALA A 86 -4.92 -0.19 -14.53
C ALA A 86 -4.03 1.01 -14.14
N GLN A 87 -4.64 2.07 -13.61
CA GLN A 87 -3.92 3.24 -13.12
C GLN A 87 -3.14 2.90 -11.84
N THR A 88 -3.75 2.12 -10.94
CA THR A 88 -3.09 1.63 -9.72
C THR A 88 -1.91 0.72 -10.08
N GLU A 89 -2.07 -0.23 -11.00
CA GLU A 89 -0.98 -1.09 -11.49
C GLU A 89 0.19 -0.26 -12.03
N THR A 90 -0.11 0.78 -12.81
CA THR A 90 0.91 1.71 -13.32
C THR A 90 1.65 2.43 -12.19
N VAL A 91 0.94 2.87 -11.14
CA VAL A 91 1.56 3.51 -9.97
C VAL A 91 2.41 2.50 -9.20
N VAL A 92 1.92 1.28 -8.95
CA VAL A 92 2.66 0.23 -8.25
C VAL A 92 3.95 -0.11 -9.01
N GLN A 93 3.90 -0.22 -10.34
CA GLN A 93 5.11 -0.42 -11.15
C GLN A 93 6.09 0.75 -11.02
N LYS A 94 5.62 2.00 -11.03
CA LYS A 94 6.48 3.17 -10.79
C LYS A 94 7.16 3.11 -9.42
N VAL A 95 6.40 2.76 -8.38
CA VAL A 95 6.97 2.59 -7.04
C VAL A 95 7.99 1.46 -7.01
N ARG A 96 7.71 0.32 -7.66
CA ARG A 96 8.68 -0.77 -7.82
C ARG A 96 9.99 -0.30 -8.45
N PHE A 97 9.92 0.50 -9.52
CA PHE A 97 11.11 1.07 -10.16
C PHE A 97 11.91 2.02 -9.24
N LEU A 98 11.27 2.75 -8.32
CA LEU A 98 11.98 3.59 -7.34
C LEU A 98 12.89 2.77 -6.41
N PHE A 99 12.61 1.48 -6.26
CA PHE A 99 13.36 0.55 -5.42
C PHE A 99 14.16 -0.47 -6.24
N GLY A 100 14.32 -0.27 -7.55
CA GLY A 100 14.91 -1.26 -8.46
C GLY A 100 16.31 -1.76 -8.10
N ASP A 101 17.07 -0.99 -7.30
CA ASP A 101 18.39 -1.38 -6.78
C ASP A 101 18.30 -2.27 -5.52
N ASP A 102 17.10 -2.70 -5.09
CA ASP A 102 16.93 -3.65 -3.99
C ASP A 102 17.09 -5.10 -4.52
N PRO A 103 17.98 -5.91 -3.90
CA PRO A 103 18.14 -7.32 -4.27
C PRO A 103 16.85 -8.15 -4.20
N LEU A 104 15.87 -7.73 -3.41
CA LEU A 104 14.54 -8.36 -3.36
C LEU A 104 13.84 -8.29 -4.73
N LEU A 105 14.01 -7.19 -5.46
CA LEU A 105 13.37 -6.96 -6.76
C LEU A 105 14.20 -7.48 -7.94
N GLU A 106 15.53 -7.54 -7.78
CA GLU A 106 16.42 -8.10 -8.82
C GLU A 106 16.26 -9.63 -8.98
N ASN A 107 15.97 -10.34 -7.89
CA ASN A 107 15.88 -11.81 -7.86
C ASN A 107 14.44 -12.32 -7.83
N GLU A 108 13.48 -11.46 -8.14
CA GLU A 108 12.06 -11.80 -8.13
C GLU A 108 11.70 -12.48 -9.45
N ASP A 109 11.48 -13.79 -9.43
CA ASP A 109 10.83 -14.47 -10.56
C ASP A 109 9.45 -13.82 -10.79
N ALA A 110 9.02 -13.74 -12.04
CA ALA A 110 7.79 -13.03 -12.43
C ALA A 110 6.53 -13.51 -11.67
N ASP A 111 6.57 -14.74 -11.15
CA ASP A 111 5.48 -15.39 -10.41
C ASP A 111 5.54 -15.17 -8.88
N GLU A 112 6.65 -14.69 -8.31
CA GLU A 112 6.79 -14.60 -6.83
C GLU A 112 6.24 -13.30 -6.23
N ASN A 113 6.02 -12.24 -7.03
CA ASN A 113 5.46 -10.92 -6.68
C ASN A 113 5.42 -10.58 -5.17
N ARG A 114 6.59 -10.62 -4.54
CA ARG A 114 6.88 -10.41 -3.12
C ARG A 114 6.79 -8.94 -2.74
N PHE A 115 6.90 -8.05 -3.72
CA PHE A 115 6.77 -6.61 -3.53
C PHE A 115 5.33 -6.15 -3.24
N SER A 116 4.33 -6.78 -3.85
CA SER A 116 2.93 -6.35 -3.71
C SER A 116 1.93 -7.50 -3.71
N THR A 117 0.97 -7.45 -2.79
CA THR A 117 -0.18 -8.37 -2.78
C THR A 117 -1.45 -7.60 -3.14
N TRP A 118 -2.22 -8.16 -4.06
CA TRP A 118 -3.49 -7.58 -4.54
C TRP A 118 -4.66 -8.35 -3.95
N TYR A 119 -5.68 -7.62 -3.52
CA TYR A 119 -6.86 -8.17 -2.88
C TYR A 119 -8.11 -7.74 -3.63
N ASN A 120 -8.94 -8.71 -4.00
CA ASN A 120 -10.32 -8.45 -4.33
C ASN A 120 -11.14 -8.39 -3.03
N ILE A 121 -11.57 -7.19 -2.64
CA ILE A 121 -12.22 -6.97 -1.34
C ILE A 121 -13.53 -7.73 -1.22
N ALA A 122 -14.24 -7.97 -2.33
CA ALA A 122 -15.46 -8.77 -2.35
C ALA A 122 -15.25 -10.18 -1.78
N HIS A 123 -14.07 -10.76 -1.99
CA HIS A 123 -13.78 -12.16 -1.68
C HIS A 123 -12.72 -12.33 -0.58
N GLN A 124 -11.84 -11.35 -0.40
CA GLN A 124 -10.65 -11.44 0.45
C GLN A 124 -10.65 -10.43 1.61
N PHE A 125 -11.81 -9.86 1.94
CA PHE A 125 -11.91 -8.91 3.05
C PHE A 125 -11.47 -9.50 4.40
N GLU A 126 -11.84 -10.76 4.67
CA GLU A 126 -11.44 -11.44 5.91
C GLU A 126 -9.93 -11.66 5.97
N GLU A 127 -9.28 -12.04 4.86
CA GLU A 127 -7.82 -12.18 4.80
C GLU A 127 -7.13 -10.85 5.14
N LEU A 128 -7.65 -9.75 4.60
CA LEU A 128 -7.12 -8.41 4.83
C LEU A 128 -7.28 -7.94 6.28
N LEU A 129 -8.34 -8.37 6.99
CA LEU A 129 -8.57 -8.04 8.40
C LEU A 129 -7.59 -8.71 9.38
N HIS A 130 -6.93 -9.79 8.96
CA HIS A 130 -6.06 -10.60 9.81
C HIS A 130 -4.55 -10.41 9.54
N LEU A 131 -4.18 -9.46 8.66
CA LEU A 131 -2.79 -9.05 8.41
C LEU A 131 -2.21 -8.24 9.57
#